data_AF-A0AAD4QZN9-F1
#
_entry.id   AF-A0AAD4QZN9-F1
#
_cell.length_a   1.000
_cell.length_b   1.000
_cell.length_c   1.000
_cell.angle_alpha   90.00
_cell.angle_beta   90.00
_cell.angle_gamma   90.00
#
_symmetry.space_group_name_H-M   'P 1'
#
loop_
_entity.id
_entity.type
_entity.pdbx_description
1 polymer ?
#
loop_
_entity_poly.entity_id
_entity_poly.type
_entity_poly.pdbx_seq_one_letter_code
_entity_poly.pdbx_strand_id
1 'polypeptide(L)' 'MSKDRISALFDSFQSLLMDQTRDEKQCTFAEMVGLRFLYQTVNNVYVVLLTKKHSNILQDIDSLRIYSRVVF' A
#
# COMPACT_ATOMS: atom_id res chain seq x y z
N MET A 1 -19.43 2.61 -10.38
CA MET A 1 -18.09 2.24 -9.88
C MET A 1 -18.19 0.81 -9.35
N SER A 2 -17.81 -0.18 -10.16
CA SER A 2 -18.16 -1.59 -9.92
C SER A 2 -17.37 -2.17 -8.74
N LYS A 3 -18.04 -2.91 -7.85
CA LYS A 3 -17.43 -3.74 -6.78
C LYS A 3 -16.24 -4.55 -7.30
N ASP A 4 -16.32 -5.00 -8.55
CA ASP A 4 -15.29 -5.79 -9.23
C ASP A 4 -13.91 -5.12 -9.24
N ARG A 5 -13.87 -3.78 -9.32
CA ARG A 5 -12.60 -3.06 -9.39
C ARG A 5 -11.88 -3.01 -8.04
N ILE A 6 -12.61 -3.00 -6.93
CA ILE A 6 -12.03 -3.05 -5.59
C ILE A 6 -11.51 -4.47 -5.31
N SER A 7 -12.28 -5.50 -5.67
CA SER A 7 -11.84 -6.89 -5.54
C SER A 7 -10.58 -7.15 -6.36
N ALA A 8 -10.52 -6.71 -7.62
CA ALA A 8 -9.34 -6.86 -8.45
C ALA A 8 -8.09 -6.15 -7.88
N LEU A 9 -8.27 -4.97 -7.27
CA LEU A 9 -7.18 -4.26 -6.58
C LEU A 9 -6.70 -5.01 -5.33
N PHE A 10 -7.64 -5.61 -4.60
CA PHE A 10 -7.33 -6.42 -3.42
C PHE A 10 -6.58 -7.70 -3.80
N ASP A 11 -7.04 -8.42 -4.82
CA ASP A 11 -6.37 -9.62 -5.34
C ASP A 11 -4.95 -9.29 -5.81
N SER A 12 -4.79 -8.15 -6.50
CA SER A 12 -3.48 -7.65 -6.92
C SER A 12 -2.58 -7.38 -5.70
N PHE A 13 -3.11 -6.71 -4.67
CA PHE A 13 -2.37 -6.45 -3.42
C PHE A 13 -1.96 -7.74 -2.71
N GLN A 14 -2.84 -8.74 -2.61
CA GLN A 14 -2.52 -10.03 -1.99
C GLN A 14 -1.42 -10.77 -2.75
N SER A 15 -1.47 -10.78 -4.08
CA SER A 15 -0.41 -11.37 -4.91
C SER A 15 0.95 -10.71 -4.64
N LEU A 16 0.98 -9.41 -4.38
CA LEU A 16 2.20 -8.66 -4.11
C LEU A 16 2.78 -8.98 -2.73
N LEU A 17 1.92 -9.16 -1.72
CA LEU A 17 2.36 -9.56 -0.38
C LEU A 17 3.01 -10.96 -0.39
N MET A 18 2.53 -11.87 -1.23
CA MET A 18 3.11 -13.21 -1.37
C MET A 18 4.51 -13.20 -2.01
N ASP A 19 4.71 -12.31 -3.00
CA ASP A 19 6.00 -12.15 -3.70
C ASP A 19 7.07 -11.48 -2.83
N GLN A 20 6.64 -10.63 -1.88
CA GLN A 20 7.49 -9.84 -0.97
C GLN A 20 7.96 -10.60 0.29
N THR A 21 7.97 -11.93 0.28
CA THR A 21 8.42 -12.77 1.41
C THR A 21 9.92 -12.70 1.73
N ARG A 22 10.64 -11.70 1.23
CA ARG A 22 12.06 -11.47 1.51
C ARG A 22 12.29 -9.98 1.78
N ASP A 23 12.84 -9.71 2.97
CA ASP A 23 13.23 -8.42 3.52
C ASP A 23 12.14 -7.58 4.22
N GLU A 24 12.09 -7.79 5.54
CA GLU A 24 11.63 -6.82 6.52
C GLU A 24 12.24 -5.44 6.23
N LYS A 25 11.44 -4.46 5.79
CA LYS A 25 11.19 -3.20 6.54
C LYS A 25 10.64 -2.03 5.75
N GLN A 26 10.67 -1.96 4.42
CA GLN A 26 10.44 -0.65 3.79
C GLN A 26 9.60 -0.67 2.53
N CYS A 27 8.40 -0.07 2.65
CA CYS A 27 7.58 0.54 1.59
C CYS A 27 7.81 -0.04 0.18
N THR A 28 7.34 -1.27 -0.06
CA THR A 28 7.56 -1.88 -1.37
C THR A 28 6.51 -1.45 -2.38
N PHE A 29 7.02 -0.94 -3.49
CA PHE A 29 6.30 -0.41 -4.63
C PHE A 29 5.82 -1.52 -5.56
N ALA A 30 4.51 -1.57 -5.79
CA ALA A 30 3.93 -2.41 -6.82
C ALA A 30 3.34 -1.58 -7.95
N GLU A 31 3.81 -1.85 -9.17
CA GLU A 31 3.46 -1.10 -10.36
C GLU A 31 2.25 -1.71 -11.07
N MET A 32 1.06 -1.15 -10.86
CA MET A 32 -0.07 -1.43 -11.74
C MET A 32 -0.52 -0.12 -12.40
N VAL A 33 -0.33 -0.01 -13.72
CA VAL A 33 -0.92 1.01 -14.61
C VAL A 33 -1.01 2.43 -13.97
N GLY A 34 0.13 2.97 -13.53
CA GLY A 34 0.21 4.35 -13.01
C GLY A 34 -0.25 4.55 -11.55
N LEU A 35 -0.64 3.49 -10.86
CA LEU A 35 -0.91 3.47 -9.42
C LEU A 35 0.24 2.81 -8.66
N ARG A 36 0.28 3.06 -7.35
CA ARG A 36 1.22 2.50 -6.39
C ARG A 36 0.50 2.15 -5.09
N PHE A 37 0.90 1.03 -4.51
CA PHE A 37 0.56 0.69 -3.15
C PHE A 37 1.73 1.05 -2.24
N LEU A 38 1.45 1.83 -1.20
CA LEU A 38 2.33 2.00 -0.04
C LEU A 38 1.66 1.31 1.13
N TYR A 39 2.40 0.53 1.89
CA TYR A 39 1.82 -0.19 3.02
C TYR A 39 2.80 -0.25 4.18
N GLN A 40 2.24 -0.35 5.39
CA GLN A 40 2.99 -0.63 6.60
C GLN A 40 2.19 -1.51 7.55
N THR A 41 2.89 -2.30 8.34
CA THR A 41 2.30 -3.17 9.36
C THR A 41 2.25 -2.44 10.71
N VAL A 42 1.08 -2.41 11.34
CA VAL A 42 0.87 -1.84 12.68
C VAL A 42 -0.04 -2.77 13.45
N ASN A 43 0.41 -3.24 14.62
CA ASN A 43 -0.37 -4.12 15.51
C ASN A 43 -1.04 -5.30 14.79
N ASN A 44 -0.30 -5.98 13.90
CA ASN A 44 -0.75 -7.10 13.07
C ASN A 44 -1.81 -6.77 11.99
N VAL A 45 -2.02 -5.48 11.69
CA VAL A 45 -2.89 -5.01 10.60
C VAL A 45 -2.03 -4.34 9.52
N TYR A 46 -2.39 -4.54 8.25
CA TYR A 46 -1.80 -3.82 7.13
C TYR A 46 -2.56 -2.52 6.89
N VAL A 47 -1.89 -1.38 7.03
CA VAL A 47 -2.40 -0.08 6.60
C VAL A 47 -1.88 0.17 5.19
N VAL A 48 -2.78 0.35 4.24
CA VAL A 48 -2.46 0.47 2.81
C VAL A 48 -2.95 1.81 2.27
N LEU A 49 -2.05 2.55 1.62
CA LEU A 49 -2.30 3.77 0.87
C LEU A 49 -2.14 3.50 -0.63
N LEU A 50 -3.23 3.67 -1.37
CA LEU A 50 -3.25 3.62 -2.82
C LEU A 50 -3.11 5.04 -3.39
N THR A 51 -2.05 5.29 -4.14
CA THR A 51 -1.74 6.62 -4.70
C THR A 51 -1.31 6.52 -6.17
N LYS A 52 -1.32 7.64 -6.89
CA LYS A 52 -0.81 7.70 -8.26
C LYS A 52 0.71 7.80 -8.26
N LYS A 53 1.38 7.29 -9.29
CA LYS A 53 2.84 7.42 -9.45
C LYS A 53 3.33 8.87 -9.54
N HIS A 54 2.46 9.80 -9.97
CA HIS A 54 2.79 11.22 -10.03
C HIS A 54 2.75 11.92 -8.66
N SER A 55 2.21 11.26 -7.62
CA SER A 55 2.23 11.80 -6.27
C SER A 55 3.63 11.76 -5.67
N ASN A 56 3.93 12.70 -4.76
CA ASN A 56 5.21 12.73 -4.07
C ASN A 56 5.28 11.58 -3.05
N ILE A 57 6.11 10.59 -3.36
CA ILE A 57 6.26 9.39 -2.54
C ILE A 57 6.68 9.69 -1.10
N LEU A 58 7.55 10.68 -0.87
CA LEU A 58 8.04 10.99 0.47
C LEU A 58 6.92 11.57 1.34
N GLN A 59 6.10 12.43 0.75
CA GLN A 59 4.93 12.99 1.42
C GLN A 59 3.86 11.93 1.69
N ASP A 60 3.64 11.02 0.74
CA ASP A 60 2.66 9.94 0.90
C ASP A 60 3.10 8.98 2.03
N ILE A 61 4.40 8.67 2.13
CA ILE A 61 4.96 7.86 3.23
C ILE A 61 4.80 8.57 4.58
N ASP A 62 5.13 9.86 4.65
CA ASP A 62 5.00 10.62 5.90
C ASP A 62 3.53 10.72 6.34
N SER A 63 2.62 10.94 5.39
CA SER A 63 1.17 10.94 5.62
C SER A 63 0.67 9.59 6.14
N LEU A 64 1.11 8.48 5.52
CA LEU A 64 0.78 7.12 5.97
C LEU A 64 1.29 6.86 7.39
N ARG A 65 2.51 7.30 7.69
CA ARG A 65 3.11 7.17 9.02
C ARG A 65 2.33 7.95 10.08
N ILE A 66 1.99 9.22 9.81
CA ILE A 66 1.21 10.05 10.73
C ILE A 66 -0.17 9.44 10.94
N TYR A 67 -0.85 9.06 9.87
CA TYR A 67 -2.18 8.46 9.93
C TYR A 67 -2.19 7.21 10.82
N SER A 68 -1.26 6.29 10.59
CA SER A 68 -1.21 5.08 11.40
C SER A 68 -0.89 5.34 12.86
N ARG A 69 -0.09 6.35 13.21
CA ARG A 69 0.17 6.70 14.62
C ARG A 69 -1.04 7.30 15.32
N VAL A 70 -1.90 8.00 14.58
CA VAL A 70 -3.10 8.65 15.14
C VAL A 70 -4.24 7.65 15.29
N VAL A 71 -4.38 6.73 14.34
CA VAL A 71 -5.51 5.78 14.29
C VAL A 71 -5.23 4.48 15.05
N PHE A 72 -3.96 4.07 15.16
CA PHE A 72 -3.54 2.81 15.78
C PHE A 72 -2.45 3.04 16.83
#